data_AF-A0A158JUS8-F1
#
_entry.id   AF-A0A158JUS8-F1
#
_cell.length_a   1.000
_cell.length_b   1.000
_cell.length_c   1.000
_cell.angle_alpha   90.00
_cell.angle_beta   90.00
_cell.angle_gamma   90.00
#
_symmetry.space_group_name_H-M   'P 1'
#
loop_
_entity.id
_entity.type
_entity.pdbx_description
1 polymer ?
#
loop_
_entity_poly.entity_id
_entity_poly.type
_entity_poly.pdbx_seq_one_letter_code
_entity_poly.pdbx_strand_id
1 'polypeptide(L)'
;MSDESSQESFERPFRLFAVEDRVLAQNVDGKVIDIGAMESKNGQFCARLDSGDLATEPRRSPELALKALVGKLSFDYLDGLFTSEREAEVSGRLQDYPSVEFELDES
;
A
#
# COMPACT_ATOMS: atom_id res chain seq x y z
N MET A 1 -9.94 -27.58 -29.62
CA MET A 1 -9.03 -28.03 -28.55
C MET A 1 -9.39 -27.19 -27.35
N SER A 2 -9.97 -27.85 -26.35
CA SER A 2 -10.34 -27.28 -25.06
C SER A 2 -9.10 -27.19 -24.20
N ASP A 3 -8.82 -26.02 -23.63
CA ASP A 3 -8.75 -25.80 -22.19
C ASP A 3 -8.63 -24.29 -21.93
N GLU A 4 -9.69 -23.73 -21.34
CA GLU A 4 -9.56 -22.53 -20.52
C GLU A 4 -8.73 -22.89 -19.30
N SER A 5 -7.41 -22.77 -19.39
CA SER A 5 -6.60 -22.71 -18.18
C SER A 5 -6.77 -21.31 -17.60
N SER A 6 -7.71 -21.20 -16.67
CA SER A 6 -7.82 -20.10 -15.74
C SER A 6 -6.43 -19.81 -15.22
N GLN A 7 -5.84 -18.69 -15.62
CA GLN A 7 -4.79 -18.09 -14.81
C GLN A 7 -5.51 -17.66 -13.54
N GLU A 8 -5.57 -18.57 -12.57
CA GLU A 8 -5.64 -18.22 -11.16
C GLU A 8 -4.34 -17.46 -10.86
N SER A 9 -4.19 -16.29 -11.47
CA SER A 9 -3.31 -15.26 -10.98
C SER A 9 -3.78 -15.09 -9.55
N PHE A 10 -2.92 -15.38 -8.58
CA PHE A 10 -3.16 -15.03 -7.20
C PHE A 10 -3.10 -13.50 -7.13
N GLU A 11 -4.09 -12.84 -7.71
CA GLU A 11 -4.39 -11.43 -7.60
C GLU A 11 -4.73 -11.24 -6.13
N ARG A 12 -3.70 -11.04 -5.31
CA ARG A 12 -3.85 -10.69 -3.90
C ARG A 12 -4.06 -9.18 -3.90
N PRO A 13 -5.30 -8.68 -3.79
CA PRO A 13 -5.52 -7.25 -3.74
C PRO A 13 -4.90 -6.74 -2.44
N PHE A 14 -3.94 -5.84 -2.59
CA PHE A 14 -3.40 -5.07 -1.50
C PHE A 14 -4.14 -3.74 -1.42
N ARG A 15 -4.21 -3.18 -0.22
CA ARG A 15 -4.80 -1.86 -0.03
C ARG A 15 -3.89 -0.99 0.79
N LEU A 16 -3.55 0.19 0.24
CA LEU A 16 -2.87 1.22 1.00
C LEU A 16 -3.88 2.17 1.62
N PHE A 17 -3.60 2.63 2.83
CA PHE A 17 -4.37 3.63 3.54
C PHE A 17 -3.46 4.78 3.98
N ALA A 18 -3.93 6.01 3.79
CA ALA A 18 -3.31 7.20 4.33
C ALA A 18 -3.99 7.55 5.66
N VAL A 19 -3.41 7.10 6.77
CA VAL A 19 -3.94 7.33 8.12
C VAL A 19 -3.13 8.44 8.77
N GLU A 20 -3.74 9.62 8.87
CA GLU A 20 -3.08 10.82 9.42
C GLU A 20 -1.78 11.13 8.65
N ASP A 21 -0.61 10.92 9.27
CA ASP A 21 0.73 11.10 8.69
C ASP A 21 1.44 9.75 8.43
N ARG A 22 0.70 8.65 8.39
CA ARG A 22 1.21 7.28 8.19
C ARG A 22 0.60 6.61 6.97
N VAL A 23 1.38 5.73 6.34
CA VAL A 23 0.97 4.89 5.23
C VAL A 23 0.89 3.46 5.72
N LEU A 24 -0.31 2.92 5.71
CA LEU A 24 -0.56 1.55 6.11
C LEU A 24 -0.84 0.69 4.90
N ALA A 25 -0.37 -0.55 4.92
CA ALA A 25 -0.68 -1.56 3.91
C ALA A 25 -1.50 -2.67 4.53
N GLN A 26 -2.56 -3.07 3.85
CA GLN A 26 -3.38 -4.23 4.20
C GLN A 26 -3.20 -5.33 3.15
N ASN A 27 -2.95 -6.55 3.62
CA ASN A 27 -2.94 -7.75 2.77
C ASN A 27 -4.34 -8.40 2.69
N VAL A 28 -4.51 -9.37 1.82
CA VAL A 28 -5.73 -10.17 1.65
C VAL A 28 -6.19 -10.86 2.95
N ASP A 29 -5.25 -11.23 3.82
CA ASP A 29 -5.54 -11.79 5.16
C ASP A 29 -6.15 -10.77 6.13
N GLY A 30 -6.25 -9.50 5.74
CA GLY A 30 -6.74 -8.40 6.57
C GLY A 30 -5.70 -7.83 7.52
N LYS A 31 -4.49 -8.41 7.60
CA LYS A 31 -3.36 -7.89 8.36
C LYS A 31 -2.97 -6.51 7.82
N VAL A 32 -2.83 -5.54 8.72
CA VAL A 32 -2.46 -4.17 8.38
C VAL A 32 -1.10 -3.87 8.99
N ILE A 33 -0.16 -3.36 8.22
CA ILE A 33 1.16 -2.99 8.72
C ILE A 33 1.45 -1.54 8.37
N ASP A 34 2.33 -0.92 9.14
CA ASP A 34 2.88 0.38 8.83
C ASP A 34 4.05 0.17 7.87
N ILE A 35 3.98 0.78 6.69
CA ILE A 35 5.04 0.67 5.69
C ILE A 35 5.80 1.99 5.53
N GLY A 36 5.35 3.07 6.19
CA GLY A 36 5.85 4.39 5.91
C GLY A 36 5.06 5.57 6.46
N ALA A 37 5.47 6.76 6.05
CA ALA A 37 4.89 8.04 6.42
C ALA A 37 4.22 8.74 5.24
N MET A 38 3.14 9.48 5.53
CA MET A 38 2.43 10.32 4.58
C MET A 38 2.68 11.78 4.97
N GLU A 39 3.60 12.45 4.29
CA GLU A 39 3.86 13.87 4.53
C GLU A 39 2.84 14.73 3.79
N SER A 40 2.24 15.69 4.51
CA SER A 40 1.39 16.72 3.91
C SER A 40 2.06 18.11 4.05
N LYS A 41 2.34 18.77 2.92
CA LYS A 41 3.02 20.08 2.91
C LYS A 41 2.47 20.98 1.82
N ASN A 42 2.03 22.19 2.20
CA ASN A 42 1.49 23.20 1.28
C ASN A 42 0.35 22.68 0.37
N GLY A 43 -0.50 21.79 0.87
CA GLY A 43 -1.57 21.16 0.09
C GLY A 43 -1.08 20.09 -0.90
N GLN A 44 0.18 19.67 -0.78
CA GLN A 44 0.74 18.52 -1.49
C GLN A 44 0.95 17.36 -0.53
N PHE A 45 0.80 16.14 -1.04
CA PHE A 45 0.93 14.90 -0.29
C PHE A 45 2.05 14.05 -0.87
N CYS A 46 2.94 13.57 -0.02
CA CYS A 46 4.08 12.72 -0.36
C CYS A 46 4.03 11.45 0.50
N ALA A 47 3.93 10.29 -0.12
CA ALA A 47 4.09 9.03 0.57
C ALA A 47 5.57 8.63 0.58
N ARG A 48 6.08 8.21 1.72
CA ARG A 48 7.47 7.77 1.93
C ARG A 48 7.47 6.44 2.68
N LEU A 49 8.31 5.51 2.26
CA LEU A 49 8.48 4.24 2.96
C LEU A 49 9.51 4.38 4.08
N ASP A 50 9.27 3.69 5.20
CA ASP A 50 10.22 3.69 6.34
C ASP A 50 11.39 2.72 6.06
N SER A 51 11.13 1.64 5.32
CA SER A 51 12.09 0.56 5.03
C SER A 51 12.82 0.70 3.68
N GLY A 52 12.96 1.93 3.17
CA GLY A 52 13.80 2.26 2.02
C GLY A 52 13.84 3.76 1.74
N ASP A 53 14.74 4.21 0.86
CA ASP A 53 14.77 5.62 0.41
C ASP A 53 13.75 5.91 -0.70
N LEU A 54 12.60 5.23 -0.64
CA LEU A 54 11.57 5.30 -1.64
C LEU A 54 10.49 6.30 -1.22
N ALA A 55 10.48 7.44 -1.89
CA ALA A 55 9.46 8.47 -1.73
C ALA A 55 8.73 8.72 -3.05
N THR A 56 7.46 9.09 -2.96
CA THR A 56 6.69 9.56 -4.10
C THR A 56 6.89 11.06 -4.30
N GLU A 57 6.72 11.52 -5.52
CA GLU A 57 6.64 12.95 -5.79
C GLU A 57 5.44 13.58 -5.09
N PRO A 58 5.49 14.90 -4.78
CA PRO A 58 4.37 15.62 -4.20
C PRO A 58 3.15 15.59 -5.13
N ARG A 59 2.05 15.03 -4.64
CA ARG A 59 0.78 14.96 -5.37
C ARG A 59 -0.24 15.93 -4.81
N ARG A 60 -1.26 16.23 -5.61
CA ARG A 60 -2.35 17.15 -5.25
C ARG A 60 -3.37 16.52 -4.28
N SER A 61 -3.26 15.22 -4.01
CA SER A 61 -4.19 14.47 -3.17
C SER A 61 -3.49 13.24 -2.58
N PRO A 62 -3.88 12.76 -1.40
CA PRO A 62 -3.28 11.58 -0.76
C PRO A 62 -3.47 10.31 -1.60
N GLU A 63 -4.64 10.12 -2.23
CA GLU A 63 -4.90 8.96 -3.11
C GLU A 63 -3.93 8.92 -4.30
N LEU A 64 -3.60 10.07 -4.88
CA LEU A 64 -2.62 10.15 -5.97
C LEU A 64 -1.21 9.83 -5.47
N ALA A 65 -0.87 10.24 -4.24
CA ALA A 65 0.41 9.91 -3.62
C ALA A 65 0.51 8.39 -3.39
N LEU A 66 -0.54 7.79 -2.81
CA LEU A 66 -0.64 6.33 -2.64
C LEU A 66 -0.54 5.61 -3.99
N LYS A 67 -1.28 6.03 -5.01
CA LYS A 67 -1.22 5.41 -6.34
C LYS A 67 0.17 5.50 -6.98
N ALA A 68 0.88 6.61 -6.75
CA ALA A 68 2.26 6.75 -7.19
C ALA A 68 3.23 5.86 -6.40
N LEU A 69 2.92 5.57 -5.13
CA LEU A 69 3.68 4.66 -4.29
C LEU A 69 3.47 3.22 -4.74
N VAL A 70 2.21 2.84 -4.99
CA VAL A 70 1.81 1.52 -5.52
C VAL A 70 2.64 1.13 -6.73
N GLY A 71 2.80 2.02 -7.72
CA GLY A 71 3.59 1.73 -8.91
C GLY A 71 5.10 1.53 -8.67
N LYS A 72 5.58 1.75 -7.44
CA LYS A 72 6.96 1.52 -7.03
C LYS A 72 7.09 0.37 -6.01
N LEU A 73 5.98 -0.13 -5.48
CA LEU A 73 5.97 -1.26 -4.56
C LEU A 73 6.03 -2.57 -5.35
N SER A 74 6.65 -3.58 -4.76
CA SER A 74 6.69 -4.95 -5.27
C SER A 74 6.13 -5.91 -4.24
N PHE A 75 5.67 -7.09 -4.71
CA PHE A 75 5.11 -8.11 -3.84
C PHE A 75 6.14 -8.56 -2.79
N ASP A 76 7.36 -8.88 -3.22
CA ASP A 76 8.47 -9.31 -2.36
C ASP A 76 8.74 -8.32 -1.22
N TYR A 77 8.65 -7.01 -1.52
CA TYR A 77 8.84 -5.97 -0.52
C TYR A 77 7.71 -5.97 0.52
N LEU A 78 6.44 -6.00 0.10
CA LEU A 78 5.32 -6.05 1.03
C LEU A 78 5.32 -7.35 1.84
N ASP A 79 5.54 -8.49 1.20
CA ASP A 79 5.59 -9.80 1.87
C ASP A 79 6.71 -9.86 2.92
N GLY A 80 7.89 -9.31 2.59
CA GLY A 80 9.00 -9.14 3.52
C GLY A 80 8.64 -8.28 4.73
N LEU A 81 7.90 -7.18 4.52
CA LEU A 81 7.38 -6.35 5.61
C LEU A 81 6.28 -7.06 6.40
N PHE A 82 5.36 -7.79 5.77
CA PHE A 82 4.36 -8.56 6.51
C PHE A 82 4.98 -9.65 7.39
N THR A 83 6.15 -10.16 7.01
CA THR A 83 6.93 -11.13 7.80
C THR A 83 7.73 -10.47 8.92
N SER A 84 8.29 -9.29 8.68
CA SER A 84 9.21 -8.61 9.60
C SER A 84 8.53 -7.60 10.53
N GLU A 85 7.57 -6.84 10.00
CA GLU A 85 6.83 -5.79 10.68
C GLU A 85 5.64 -6.32 11.47
N ARG A 86 5.32 -5.59 12.53
CA ARG A 86 4.14 -5.87 13.35
C ARG A 86 2.90 -5.27 12.72
N GLU A 87 1.76 -5.83 13.08
CA GLU A 87 0.48 -5.24 12.75
C GLU A 87 0.38 -3.82 13.33
N ALA A 88 -0.02 -2.86 12.50
CA ALA A 88 -0.21 -1.48 12.88
C ALA A 88 -1.52 -1.33 13.66
N GLU A 89 -1.44 -0.76 14.85
CA GLU A 89 -2.62 -0.42 15.65
C GLU A 89 -3.24 0.86 15.12
N VAL A 90 -4.39 0.74 14.47
CA VAL A 90 -5.15 1.88 13.95
C VAL A 90 -6.27 2.22 14.92
N SER A 91 -6.20 3.42 15.50
CA SER A 91 -7.24 3.95 16.37
C SER A 91 -8.44 4.43 15.55
N GLY A 92 -9.21 3.50 14.97
CA GLY A 92 -10.40 3.85 14.19
C GLY A 92 -10.75 2.84 13.10
N ARG A 93 -11.64 3.27 12.20
CA ARG A 93 -12.04 2.50 11.02
C ARG A 93 -11.23 2.96 9.82
N LEU A 94 -10.38 2.06 9.31
CA LEU A 94 -9.54 2.30 8.11
C LEU A 94 -10.34 2.77 6.88
N GLN A 95 -11.58 2.30 6.75
CA GLN A 95 -12.52 2.69 5.69
C GLN A 95 -12.90 4.18 5.65
N ASP A 96 -12.67 4.94 6.73
CA ASP A 96 -12.92 6.39 6.76
C ASP A 96 -11.72 7.19 6.20
N TYR A 97 -10.58 6.53 5.96
CA TYR A 97 -9.36 7.16 5.47
C TYR A 97 -9.21 6.98 3.95
N PRO A 98 -8.49 7.89 3.27
CA PRO A 98 -8.14 7.74 1.86
C PRO A 98 -7.40 6.43 1.65
N SER A 99 -7.89 5.61 0.72
CA SER A 99 -7.30 4.30 0.44
C SER A 99 -7.25 4.03 -1.06
N VAL A 100 -6.28 3.22 -1.46
CA VAL A 100 -6.12 2.76 -2.84
C VAL A 100 -5.94 1.26 -2.81
N GLU A 101 -6.83 0.57 -3.52
CA GLU A 101 -6.71 -0.85 -3.80
C GLU A 101 -5.91 -1.06 -5.08
N PHE A 102 -5.05 -2.07 -5.08
CA PHE A 102 -4.18 -2.40 -6.18
C PHE A 102 -3.75 -3.86 -6.13
N GLU A 103 -3.35 -4.38 -7.27
CA GLU A 103 -2.89 -5.75 -7.42
C GLU A 103 -1.40 -5.73 -7.76
N LEU A 104 -0.64 -6.59 -7.11
CA LEU A 104 0.77 -6.82 -7.43
C LEU A 104 0.90 -8.23 -7.98
N ASP A 105 1.66 -8.36 -9.07
CA ASP A 105 2.03 -9.65 -9.63
C ASP A 105 3.25 -10.21 -8.87
N GLU A 106 3.29 -11.52 -8.63
CA GLU A 106 4.44 -12.22 -8.00
C GLU A 106 5.63 -12.41 -8.99
N SER A 107 5.81 -11.49 -9.94
CA SER A 107 6.69 -11.64 -11.12
C SER A 107 8.17 -11.88 -10.81
#